data_AF-A0A6G7XWZ7-F1
#
_entry.id   AF-A0A6G7XWZ7-F1
#
_cell.length_a   1.000
_cell.length_b   1.000
_cell.length_c   1.000
_cell.angle_alpha   90.00
_cell.angle_beta   90.00
_cell.angle_gamma   90.00
#
_symmetry.space_group_name_H-M   'P 1'
#
loop_
_entity.id
_entity.type
_entity.pdbx_description
1 polymer ?
#
loop_
_entity_poly.entity_id
_entity_poly.type
_entity_poly.pdbx_seq_one_letter_code
_entity_poly.pdbx_strand_id
1 'polypeptide(L)'
;MNQIEKGTITEYNQEISMPYIDGEPLNIHLSKQTSDKSLAQLWSAWEGLNNVNEQAYIKQLLCYQIDGIVPILICPDDMDLSCITIVADVKSTNNTVYWKRVGVLKAKNWSNQKWVSSGIRNTTRWSNEQFQSLDYLRLLDKENPEWDQWICANWPYEESMRLWNYHFVYMNNQENIEWYDVPSFEFNRLSYRQCVEQILVSNI
;
A
#
# COMPACT_ATOMS: atom_id res chain seq x y z
N MET A 1 18.22 6.03 -16.30
CA MET A 1 17.21 6.36 -15.29
C MET A 1 15.94 6.75 -16.02
N ASN A 2 14.83 6.13 -15.61
CA ASN A 2 13.49 6.50 -16.02
C ASN A 2 13.11 7.86 -15.43
N GLN A 3 12.28 8.59 -16.15
CA GLN A 3 11.64 9.81 -15.65
C GLN A 3 10.33 9.43 -14.95
N ILE A 4 10.12 9.98 -13.75
CA ILE A 4 8.88 9.83 -13.01
C ILE A 4 8.31 11.21 -12.66
N GLU A 5 7.04 11.40 -12.95
CA GLU A 5 6.33 12.65 -12.72
C GLU A 5 4.87 12.38 -12.38
N LYS A 6 4.20 13.37 -11.78
CA LYS A 6 2.74 13.34 -11.65
C LYS A 6 2.12 13.67 -13.00
N GLY A 7 1.14 12.88 -13.41
CA GLY A 7 0.17 13.28 -14.43
C GLY A 7 -1.25 12.99 -13.97
N THR A 8 -2.21 13.18 -14.88
CA THR A 8 -3.62 12.95 -14.64
C THR A 8 -4.19 12.16 -15.81
N ILE A 9 -4.93 11.09 -15.49
CA ILE A 9 -5.76 10.39 -16.47
C ILE A 9 -7.22 10.77 -16.27
N THR A 10 -8.02 10.66 -17.34
CA THR A 10 -9.48 10.82 -17.27
C THR A 10 -10.12 9.47 -17.48
N GLU A 11 -10.74 8.92 -16.44
CA GLU A 11 -11.52 7.68 -16.49
C GLU A 11 -12.89 7.94 -15.88
N TYR A 12 -13.96 7.43 -16.49
CA TYR A 12 -15.34 7.64 -16.02
C TYR A 12 -15.72 9.11 -15.72
N ASN A 13 -15.21 10.07 -16.50
CA ASN A 13 -15.36 11.51 -16.30
C ASN A 13 -14.78 12.06 -14.98
N GLN A 14 -13.82 11.32 -14.39
CA GLN A 14 -13.07 11.74 -13.21
C GLN A 14 -11.60 11.92 -13.58
N GLU A 15 -11.00 12.98 -13.05
CA GLU A 15 -9.56 13.21 -13.12
C GLU A 15 -8.89 12.49 -11.96
N ILE A 16 -7.94 11.60 -12.27
CA ILE A 16 -7.23 10.79 -11.27
C ILE A 16 -5.74 11.06 -11.42
N SER A 17 -5.05 11.45 -10.34
CA SER A 17 -3.61 11.60 -10.39
C SER A 17 -2.94 10.23 -10.46
N MET A 18 -1.93 10.13 -11.31
CA MET A 18 -1.19 8.90 -11.56
C MET A 18 0.30 9.22 -11.68
N PRO A 19 1.18 8.33 -11.20
CA PRO A 19 2.57 8.35 -11.61
C PRO A 19 2.68 8.09 -13.12
N TYR A 20 3.50 8.88 -13.80
CA TYR A 20 3.88 8.64 -15.18
C TYR A 20 5.32 8.14 -15.21
N ILE A 21 5.62 7.16 -16.05
CA ILE A 21 6.97 6.67 -16.30
C ILE A 21 7.30 6.93 -17.76
N ASP A 22 8.36 7.71 -17.99
CA ASP A 22 8.85 8.07 -19.32
C ASP A 22 7.75 8.67 -20.23
N GLY A 23 6.89 9.51 -19.64
CA GLY A 23 5.80 10.21 -20.33
C GLY A 23 4.51 9.40 -20.51
N GLU A 24 4.43 8.18 -19.96
CA GLU A 24 3.25 7.31 -20.06
C GLU A 24 2.62 7.04 -18.68
N PRO A 25 1.27 7.04 -18.54
CA PRO A 25 0.62 6.64 -17.29
C PRO A 25 1.08 5.25 -16.84
N LEU A 26 1.37 5.08 -15.55
CA LEU A 26 1.93 3.85 -14.99
C LEU A 26 1.14 2.58 -15.37
N ASN A 27 -0.18 2.64 -15.29
CA ASN A 27 -1.08 1.54 -15.64
C ASN A 27 -0.93 1.12 -17.12
N ILE A 28 -0.86 2.09 -18.05
CA ILE A 28 -0.66 1.83 -19.48
C ILE A 28 0.77 1.33 -19.73
N HIS A 29 1.76 1.95 -19.09
CA HIS A 29 3.16 1.59 -19.21
C HIS A 29 3.40 0.11 -18.84
N LEU A 30 2.85 -0.32 -17.69
CA LEU A 30 2.93 -1.71 -17.25
C LEU A 30 2.09 -2.65 -18.12
N SER A 31 0.90 -2.24 -18.55
CA SER A 31 0.06 -3.06 -19.43
C SER A 31 0.77 -3.42 -20.74
N LYS A 32 1.53 -2.49 -21.32
CA LYS A 32 2.33 -2.73 -22.53
C LYS A 32 3.48 -3.72 -22.29
N GLN A 33 4.16 -3.61 -21.15
CA GLN A 33 5.31 -4.47 -20.85
C GLN A 33 4.91 -5.89 -20.46
N THR A 34 3.79 -6.06 -19.75
CA THR A 34 3.32 -7.35 -19.24
C THR A 34 2.43 -8.12 -20.23
N SER A 35 1.98 -7.47 -21.31
CA SER A 35 0.88 -7.94 -22.18
C SER A 35 -0.46 -8.14 -21.46
N ASP A 36 -0.55 -7.79 -20.17
CA ASP A 36 -1.78 -7.85 -19.39
C ASP A 36 -2.57 -6.55 -19.60
N LYS A 37 -3.59 -6.65 -20.44
CA LYS A 37 -4.48 -5.52 -20.77
C LYS A 37 -5.35 -5.08 -19.60
N SER A 38 -5.53 -5.93 -18.57
CA SER A 38 -6.34 -5.56 -17.40
C SER A 38 -5.69 -4.46 -16.58
N LEU A 39 -4.34 -4.38 -16.59
CA LEU A 39 -3.59 -3.35 -15.86
C LEU A 39 -3.95 -1.94 -16.29
N ALA A 40 -4.31 -1.73 -17.56
CA ALA A 40 -4.67 -0.42 -18.10
C ALA A 40 -5.91 0.21 -17.42
N GLN A 41 -6.74 -0.59 -16.75
CA GLN A 41 -7.94 -0.11 -16.04
C GLN A 41 -7.69 0.18 -14.56
N LEU A 42 -6.50 -0.15 -14.04
CA LEU A 42 -6.19 0.06 -12.63
C LEU A 42 -5.84 1.52 -12.33
N TRP A 43 -6.13 1.94 -11.10
CA TRP A 43 -5.90 3.30 -10.62
C TRP A 43 -4.67 3.37 -9.71
N SER A 44 -4.15 4.57 -9.52
CA SER A 44 -3.00 4.82 -8.65
C SER A 44 -3.32 4.47 -7.19
N ALA A 45 -2.53 3.58 -6.58
CA ALA A 45 -2.62 3.28 -5.15
C ALA A 45 -2.21 4.47 -4.26
N TRP A 46 -1.61 5.51 -4.85
CA TRP A 46 -1.07 6.67 -4.12
C TRP A 46 -2.11 7.75 -3.86
N GLU A 47 -3.29 7.67 -4.50
CA GLU A 47 -4.38 8.64 -4.31
C GLU A 47 -5.76 7.96 -4.31
N GLY A 48 -5.97 6.89 -5.10
CA GLY A 48 -7.29 6.32 -5.34
C GLY A 48 -7.88 5.46 -4.21
N LEU A 49 -7.38 5.53 -2.99
CA LEU A 49 -7.86 4.72 -1.87
C LEU A 49 -9.02 5.41 -1.14
N ASN A 50 -10.09 4.68 -0.82
CA ASN A 50 -11.21 5.22 -0.03
C ASN A 50 -10.97 5.21 1.49
N ASN A 51 -10.17 4.26 1.98
CA ASN A 51 -9.92 4.10 3.40
C ASN A 51 -8.78 5.02 3.88
N VAL A 52 -9.08 5.89 4.86
CA VAL A 52 -8.11 6.87 5.39
C VAL A 52 -6.88 6.24 6.06
N ASN A 53 -7.00 5.04 6.65
CA ASN A 53 -5.87 4.33 7.23
C ASN A 53 -5.00 3.69 6.16
N GLU A 54 -5.59 3.18 5.08
CA GLU A 54 -4.83 2.69 3.92
C GLU A 54 -4.11 3.84 3.21
N GLN A 55 -4.77 5.00 3.02
CA GLN A 55 -4.11 6.22 2.52
C GLN A 55 -2.92 6.62 3.41
N ALA A 56 -3.11 6.65 4.73
CA ALA A 56 -2.04 6.97 5.67
C ALA A 56 -0.90 5.94 5.61
N TYR A 57 -1.23 4.66 5.47
CA TYR A 57 -0.26 3.58 5.31
C TYR A 57 0.58 3.74 4.04
N ILE A 58 -0.04 3.98 2.88
CA ILE A 58 0.69 4.25 1.62
C ILE A 58 1.54 5.51 1.74
N LYS A 59 0.99 6.59 2.30
CA LYS A 59 1.74 7.83 2.53
C LYS A 59 2.97 7.59 3.39
N GLN A 60 2.87 6.79 4.45
CA GLN A 60 4.03 6.44 5.28
C GLN A 60 5.07 5.63 4.52
N LEU A 61 4.66 4.61 3.74
CA LEU A 61 5.59 3.84 2.90
C LEU A 61 6.36 4.74 1.93
N LEU A 62 5.66 5.64 1.25
CA LEU A 62 6.25 6.51 0.22
C LEU A 62 7.09 7.65 0.81
N CYS A 63 6.57 8.37 1.82
CA CYS A 63 7.26 9.52 2.41
C CYS A 63 8.49 9.12 3.23
N TYR A 64 8.43 8.00 3.94
CA TYR A 64 9.60 7.47 4.67
C TYR A 64 10.50 6.60 3.79
N GLN A 65 10.12 6.37 2.53
CA GLN A 65 10.87 5.57 1.55
C GLN A 65 11.31 4.23 2.15
N ILE A 66 10.36 3.55 2.78
CA ILE A 66 10.60 2.26 3.43
C ILE A 66 10.94 1.26 2.34
N ASP A 67 12.17 0.72 2.39
CA ASP A 67 12.59 -0.37 1.51
C ASP A 67 11.66 -1.58 1.72
N GLY A 68 11.16 -2.14 0.61
CA GLY A 68 10.21 -3.26 0.64
C GLY A 68 9.15 -3.16 -0.43
N ILE A 69 8.05 -3.88 -0.21
CA ILE A 69 6.93 -3.95 -1.16
C ILE A 69 5.98 -2.77 -0.98
N VAL A 70 5.77 -2.02 -2.07
CA VAL A 70 4.92 -0.82 -2.10
C VAL A 70 3.80 -1.00 -3.12
N PRO A 71 2.52 -0.84 -2.74
CA PRO A 71 1.42 -0.77 -3.68
C PRO A 71 1.56 0.42 -4.63
N ILE A 72 1.33 0.17 -5.92
CA ILE A 72 1.44 1.17 -6.98
C ILE A 72 0.17 1.30 -7.81
N LEU A 73 -0.61 0.23 -7.98
CA LEU A 73 -1.93 0.27 -8.62
C LEU A 73 -2.95 -0.57 -7.84
N ILE A 74 -4.21 -0.17 -7.89
CA ILE A 74 -5.36 -0.83 -7.24
C ILE A 74 -6.56 -0.94 -8.19
N CYS A 75 -7.49 -1.83 -7.84
CA CYS A 75 -8.77 -1.94 -8.50
C CYS A 75 -9.62 -0.67 -8.30
N PRO A 76 -10.22 -0.09 -9.37
CA PRO A 76 -11.09 1.07 -9.26
C PRO A 76 -12.48 0.77 -8.71
N ASP A 77 -12.91 -0.50 -8.69
CA ASP A 77 -14.25 -0.87 -8.23
C ASP A 77 -14.38 -0.76 -6.70
N ASP A 78 -13.39 -1.29 -5.97
CA ASP A 78 -13.38 -1.29 -4.49
C ASP A 78 -12.54 -0.13 -3.91
N MET A 79 -11.53 0.34 -4.64
CA MET A 79 -10.62 1.41 -4.20
C MET A 79 -9.99 1.15 -2.82
N ASP A 80 -9.58 -0.11 -2.59
CA ASP A 80 -8.93 -0.57 -1.37
C ASP A 80 -7.76 -1.53 -1.67
N LEU A 81 -7.01 -1.92 -0.63
CA LEU A 81 -5.88 -2.85 -0.77
C LEU A 81 -6.29 -4.34 -0.66
N SER A 82 -7.60 -4.63 -0.59
CA SER A 82 -8.13 -5.99 -0.42
C SER A 82 -8.46 -6.67 -1.75
N CYS A 83 -8.73 -5.87 -2.79
CA CYS A 83 -8.96 -6.33 -4.16
C CYS A 83 -7.63 -6.53 -4.93
N ILE A 84 -7.64 -6.32 -6.25
CA ILE A 84 -6.44 -6.40 -7.09
C ILE A 84 -5.48 -5.28 -6.67
N THR A 85 -4.27 -5.66 -6.25
CA THR A 85 -3.19 -4.73 -5.91
C THR A 85 -1.93 -5.10 -6.67
N ILE A 86 -1.40 -4.16 -7.45
CA ILE A 86 -0.09 -4.24 -8.09
C ILE A 86 0.93 -3.57 -7.19
N VAL A 87 2.07 -4.22 -7.02
CA VAL A 87 3.13 -3.81 -6.09
C VAL A 87 4.47 -3.72 -6.79
N ALA A 88 5.34 -2.83 -6.29
CA ALA A 88 6.75 -2.75 -6.66
C ALA A 88 7.64 -3.19 -5.48
N ASP A 89 8.73 -3.91 -5.79
CA ASP A 89 9.83 -4.17 -4.85
C ASP A 89 10.79 -2.98 -4.86
N VAL A 90 10.62 -2.08 -3.90
CA VAL A 90 11.30 -0.79 -3.83
C VAL A 90 12.57 -0.88 -2.98
N LYS A 91 13.67 -0.39 -3.53
CA LYS A 91 14.91 -0.17 -2.78
C LYS A 91 15.46 1.22 -3.05
N SER A 92 15.81 1.95 -2.01
CA SER A 92 16.36 3.30 -2.11
C SER A 92 17.86 3.32 -1.81
N THR A 93 18.59 4.17 -2.51
CA THR A 93 19.96 4.58 -2.19
C THR A 93 20.00 6.08 -1.97
N ASN A 94 21.19 6.67 -1.79
CA ASN A 94 21.32 8.11 -1.57
C ASN A 94 20.69 8.94 -2.72
N ASN A 95 20.83 8.50 -3.97
CA ASN A 95 20.43 9.30 -5.14
C ASN A 95 19.40 8.61 -6.05
N THR A 96 19.09 7.34 -5.81
CA THR A 96 18.27 6.54 -6.73
C THR A 96 17.22 5.74 -5.98
N VAL A 97 16.01 5.67 -6.53
CA VAL A 97 14.95 4.75 -6.11
C VAL A 97 14.83 3.68 -7.19
N TYR A 98 14.96 2.42 -6.80
CA TYR A 98 14.84 1.27 -7.68
C TYR A 98 13.50 0.59 -7.45
N TRP A 99 12.76 0.34 -8.52
CA TRP A 99 11.74 -0.70 -8.51
C TRP A 99 12.34 -1.92 -9.19
N LYS A 100 12.80 -2.87 -8.38
CA LYS A 100 13.53 -4.04 -8.89
C LYS A 100 12.68 -4.94 -9.77
N ARG A 101 11.39 -4.98 -9.47
CA ARG A 101 10.37 -5.80 -10.14
C ARG A 101 8.99 -5.32 -9.72
N VAL A 102 8.01 -5.66 -10.53
CA VAL A 102 6.60 -5.34 -10.33
C VAL A 102 5.80 -6.64 -10.38
N GLY A 103 4.79 -6.77 -9.54
CA GLY A 103 3.98 -7.98 -9.45
C GLY A 103 2.58 -7.72 -8.93
N VAL A 104 1.74 -8.74 -9.01
CA VAL A 104 0.38 -8.73 -8.45
C VAL A 104 0.36 -9.46 -7.11
N LEU A 105 -0.28 -8.83 -6.12
CA LEU A 105 -0.49 -9.43 -4.81
C LEU A 105 -1.61 -10.48 -4.91
N LYS A 106 -1.30 -11.73 -4.61
CA LYS A 106 -2.26 -12.83 -4.60
C LYS A 106 -3.08 -12.80 -3.31
N ALA A 107 -4.35 -13.17 -3.36
CA ALA A 107 -5.19 -13.33 -2.17
C ALA A 107 -5.03 -14.69 -1.46
N LYS A 108 -4.38 -15.68 -2.10
CA LYS A 108 -4.38 -17.10 -1.69
C LYS A 108 -3.99 -17.34 -0.22
N ASN A 109 -3.03 -16.57 0.30
CA ASN A 109 -2.47 -16.77 1.63
C ASN A 109 -3.04 -15.78 2.66
N TRP A 110 -3.99 -14.94 2.26
CA TRP A 110 -4.65 -14.01 3.16
C TRP A 110 -5.49 -14.77 4.18
N SER A 111 -5.46 -14.33 5.44
CA SER A 111 -6.19 -14.94 6.54
C SER A 111 -6.88 -13.86 7.34
N ASN A 112 -8.21 -13.81 7.21
CA ASN A 112 -9.03 -12.89 7.98
C ASN A 112 -8.87 -13.10 9.50
N GLN A 113 -8.70 -14.35 9.93
CA GLN A 113 -8.44 -14.66 11.34
C GLN A 113 -7.14 -14.01 11.84
N LYS A 114 -6.06 -14.10 11.06
CA LYS A 114 -4.78 -13.46 11.40
C LYS A 114 -4.89 -11.94 11.36
N TRP A 115 -5.53 -11.38 10.34
CA TRP A 115 -5.83 -9.95 10.23
C TRP A 115 -6.54 -9.42 11.48
N VAL A 116 -7.66 -10.05 11.87
CA VAL A 116 -8.44 -9.64 13.04
C VAL A 116 -7.65 -9.75 14.35
N SER A 117 -6.71 -10.69 14.45
CA SER A 117 -5.83 -10.82 15.62
C SER A 117 -4.59 -9.92 15.61
N SER A 118 -4.36 -9.17 14.53
CA SER A 118 -3.08 -8.48 14.31
C SER A 118 -3.03 -7.04 14.80
N GLY A 119 -4.10 -6.47 15.34
CA GLY A 119 -4.09 -5.09 15.85
C GLY A 119 -3.39 -4.98 17.20
N ILE A 120 -3.98 -4.29 18.17
CA ILE A 120 -3.35 -4.08 19.48
C ILE A 120 -3.06 -5.39 20.23
N ARG A 121 -3.78 -6.47 19.92
CA ARG A 121 -3.55 -7.81 20.48
C ARG A 121 -2.22 -8.44 20.05
N ASN A 122 -1.54 -7.93 19.02
CA ASN A 122 -0.25 -8.45 18.58
C ASN A 122 0.92 -7.88 19.40
N THR A 123 1.34 -8.61 20.43
CA THR A 123 2.43 -8.24 21.36
C THR A 123 3.84 -8.45 20.80
N THR A 124 3.98 -9.20 19.71
CA THR A 124 5.32 -9.60 19.22
C THR A 124 6.06 -8.50 18.48
N ARG A 125 5.36 -7.44 18.06
CA ARG A 125 5.88 -6.43 17.14
C ARG A 125 6.01 -5.02 17.70
N TRP A 126 5.40 -4.78 18.86
CA TRP A 126 5.43 -3.49 19.54
C TRP A 126 5.91 -3.70 20.97
N SER A 127 6.65 -2.74 21.53
CA SER A 127 7.13 -2.89 22.89
C SER A 127 5.94 -2.87 23.86
N ASN A 128 5.95 -3.75 24.86
CA ASN A 128 4.90 -3.77 25.87
C ASN A 128 4.76 -2.41 26.58
N GLU A 129 5.85 -1.64 26.69
CA GLU A 129 5.87 -0.28 27.24
C GLU A 129 4.91 0.69 26.54
N GLN A 130 4.79 0.60 25.21
CA GLN A 130 3.89 1.46 24.44
C GLN A 130 2.41 1.17 24.70
N PHE A 131 2.09 0.00 25.28
CA PHE A 131 0.73 -0.52 25.41
C PHE A 131 0.35 -0.89 26.84
N GLN A 132 1.15 -0.49 27.84
CA GLN A 132 0.88 -0.82 29.25
C GLN A 132 -0.52 -0.39 29.70
N SER A 133 -1.02 0.74 29.21
CA SER A 133 -2.37 1.22 29.51
C SER A 133 -3.49 0.43 28.83
N LEU A 134 -3.16 -0.40 27.83
CA LEU A 134 -4.09 -1.20 27.03
C LEU A 134 -3.96 -2.70 27.28
N ASP A 135 -3.03 -3.15 28.14
CA ASP A 135 -2.74 -4.57 28.36
C ASP A 135 -3.97 -5.37 28.82
N TYR A 136 -4.86 -4.76 29.60
CA TYR A 136 -6.09 -5.42 30.04
C TYR A 136 -7.01 -5.76 28.86
N LEU A 137 -7.15 -4.87 27.87
CA LEU A 137 -7.99 -5.07 26.67
C LEU A 137 -7.45 -6.20 25.77
N ARG A 138 -6.12 -6.39 25.76
CA ARG A 138 -5.46 -7.42 24.94
C ARG A 138 -5.77 -8.83 25.44
N LEU A 139 -6.04 -8.96 26.73
CA LEU A 139 -6.32 -10.21 27.42
C LEU A 139 -7.81 -10.57 27.43
N LEU A 140 -8.69 -9.63 27.05
CA LEU A 140 -10.13 -9.91 26.96
C LEU A 140 -10.43 -10.90 25.82
N ASP A 141 -11.43 -11.75 26.06
CA ASP A 141 -12.00 -12.60 25.01
C ASP A 141 -12.51 -11.75 23.83
N LYS A 142 -12.55 -12.35 22.63
CA LYS A 142 -13.02 -11.64 21.42
C LYS A 142 -14.52 -11.34 21.47
N GLU A 143 -15.28 -12.13 22.19
CA GLU A 143 -16.73 -11.96 22.40
C GLU A 143 -17.02 -11.11 23.66
N ASN A 144 -15.99 -10.46 24.21
CA ASN A 144 -16.16 -9.62 25.39
C ASN A 144 -16.81 -8.28 24.98
N PRO A 145 -17.94 -7.88 25.60
CA PRO A 145 -18.61 -6.62 25.26
C PRO A 145 -17.74 -5.37 25.43
N GLU A 146 -16.80 -5.38 26.37
CA GLU A 146 -15.85 -4.28 26.56
C GLU A 146 -14.85 -4.18 25.40
N TRP A 147 -14.44 -5.32 24.84
CA TRP A 147 -13.65 -5.33 23.61
C TRP A 147 -14.43 -4.76 22.44
N ASP A 148 -15.68 -5.18 22.27
CA ASP A 148 -16.55 -4.69 21.18
C ASP A 148 -16.80 -3.18 21.30
N GLN A 149 -17.02 -2.69 22.52
CA GLN A 149 -17.17 -1.25 22.75
C GLN A 149 -15.88 -0.50 22.43
N TRP A 150 -14.73 -1.01 22.88
CA TRP A 150 -13.44 -0.37 22.64
C TRP A 150 -13.07 -0.34 21.16
N ILE A 151 -13.20 -1.47 20.45
CA ILE A 151 -12.84 -1.56 19.04
C ILE A 151 -13.73 -0.67 18.17
N CYS A 152 -15.03 -0.58 18.47
CA CYS A 152 -15.93 0.34 17.78
C CYS A 152 -15.49 1.81 17.97
N ALA A 153 -15.07 2.17 19.19
CA ALA A 153 -14.62 3.53 19.50
C ALA A 153 -13.22 3.85 18.96
N ASN A 154 -12.37 2.84 18.71
CA ASN A 154 -10.96 3.00 18.36
C ASN A 154 -10.60 2.34 17.02
N TRP A 155 -11.58 2.12 16.14
CA TRP A 155 -11.37 1.39 14.89
C TRP A 155 -10.21 1.96 14.05
N PRO A 156 -10.07 3.29 13.84
CA PRO A 156 -8.96 3.79 13.02
C PRO A 156 -7.57 3.44 13.56
N TYR A 157 -7.43 3.47 14.89
CA TYR A 157 -6.18 3.09 15.54
C TYR A 157 -5.92 1.58 15.41
N GLU A 158 -6.93 0.75 15.68
CA GLU A 158 -6.83 -0.71 15.53
C GLU A 158 -6.52 -1.12 14.08
N GLU A 159 -7.17 -0.51 13.09
CA GLU A 159 -6.96 -0.81 11.68
C GLU A 159 -5.55 -0.42 11.22
N SER A 160 -5.05 0.75 11.61
CA SER A 160 -3.67 1.16 11.35
C SER A 160 -2.66 0.14 11.90
N MET A 161 -2.91 -0.36 13.11
CA MET A 161 -2.07 -1.41 13.70
C MET A 161 -2.13 -2.71 12.89
N ARG A 162 -3.31 -3.12 12.44
CA ARG A 162 -3.47 -4.32 11.59
C ARG A 162 -2.76 -4.19 10.24
N LEU A 163 -2.85 -3.02 9.60
CA LEU A 163 -2.14 -2.73 8.35
C LEU A 163 -0.64 -2.98 8.52
N TRP A 164 -0.02 -2.40 9.55
CA TRP A 164 1.40 -2.61 9.81
C TRP A 164 1.75 -4.02 10.29
N ASN A 165 0.92 -4.61 11.15
CA ASN A 165 1.23 -5.88 11.79
C ASN A 165 0.99 -7.10 10.91
N TYR A 166 0.03 -7.03 9.99
CA TYR A 166 -0.31 -8.13 9.10
C TYR A 166 -0.16 -7.77 7.64
N HIS A 167 -0.83 -6.73 7.15
CA HIS A 167 -0.85 -6.42 5.71
C HIS A 167 0.56 -6.12 5.18
N PHE A 168 1.37 -5.34 5.90
CA PHE A 168 2.77 -5.08 5.55
C PHE A 168 3.62 -6.37 5.49
N VAL A 169 3.46 -7.30 6.43
CA VAL A 169 4.19 -8.61 6.42
C VAL A 169 3.71 -9.46 5.27
N TYR A 170 2.40 -9.48 5.07
CA TYR A 170 1.75 -10.22 4.02
C TYR A 170 2.32 -9.82 2.66
N MET A 171 2.36 -8.51 2.37
CA MET A 171 2.93 -8.01 1.12
C MET A 171 4.45 -8.24 1.03
N ASN A 172 5.19 -8.11 2.14
CA ASN A 172 6.64 -8.34 2.11
C ASN A 172 7.03 -9.83 2.08
N ASN A 173 6.07 -10.76 2.13
CA ASN A 173 6.31 -12.17 1.83
C ASN A 173 6.19 -12.41 0.32
N GLN A 174 7.32 -12.71 -0.29
CA GLN A 174 7.50 -12.96 -1.72
C GLN A 174 6.61 -14.07 -2.28
N GLU A 175 6.26 -15.07 -1.47
CA GLU A 175 5.36 -16.16 -1.89
C GLU A 175 3.94 -15.67 -2.21
N ASN A 176 3.56 -14.52 -1.65
CA ASN A 176 2.25 -13.89 -1.85
C ASN A 176 2.19 -13.04 -3.11
N ILE A 177 3.29 -12.89 -3.84
CA ILE A 177 3.35 -12.09 -5.05
C ILE A 177 3.60 -12.98 -6.27
N GLU A 178 2.94 -12.67 -7.36
CA GLU A 178 3.28 -13.17 -8.68
C GLU A 178 3.96 -12.04 -9.45
N TRP A 179 5.23 -12.25 -9.80
CA TRP A 179 6.08 -11.24 -10.41
C TRP A 179 5.92 -11.26 -11.92
N TYR A 180 5.73 -10.08 -12.52
CA TYR A 180 5.77 -9.95 -13.97
C TYR A 180 7.22 -9.98 -14.47
N ASP A 181 7.40 -10.47 -15.70
CA ASP A 181 8.67 -10.40 -16.42
C ASP A 181 8.82 -9.03 -17.10
N VAL A 182 9.12 -8.02 -16.29
CA VAL A 182 9.33 -6.63 -16.73
C VAL A 182 10.69 -6.13 -16.27
N PRO A 183 11.34 -5.21 -17.01
CA PRO A 183 12.60 -4.62 -16.58
C PRO A 183 12.47 -3.89 -15.24
N SER A 184 13.58 -3.81 -14.50
CA SER A 184 13.66 -2.94 -13.34
C SER A 184 13.59 -1.47 -13.74
N PHE A 185 13.00 -0.63 -12.90
CA PHE A 185 12.95 0.81 -13.09
C PHE A 185 13.91 1.52 -12.14
N GLU A 186 14.53 2.59 -12.62
CA GLU A 186 15.49 3.39 -11.86
C GLU A 186 15.14 4.87 -11.93
N PHE A 187 14.80 5.47 -10.79
CA PHE A 187 14.38 6.86 -10.72
C PHE A 187 15.40 7.71 -9.96
N ASN A 188 15.60 8.95 -10.40
CA ASN A 188 16.27 9.94 -9.55
C ASN A 188 15.45 10.15 -8.27
N ARG A 189 16.10 10.12 -7.10
CA ARG A 189 15.41 10.19 -5.80
C ARG A 189 14.66 11.51 -5.58
N LEU A 190 15.19 12.63 -6.09
CA LEU A 190 14.54 13.94 -5.96
C LEU A 190 13.26 13.99 -6.82
N SER A 191 13.34 13.56 -8.08
CA SER A 191 12.19 13.48 -8.97
C SER A 191 11.10 12.53 -8.43
N TYR A 192 11.50 11.36 -7.91
CA TYR A 192 10.58 10.42 -7.28
C TYR A 192 9.85 11.05 -6.09
N ARG A 193 10.60 11.72 -5.21
CA ARG A 193 10.03 12.40 -4.04
C ARG A 193 9.08 13.52 -4.45
N GLN A 194 9.43 14.32 -5.45
CA GLN A 194 8.56 15.38 -5.97
C GLN A 194 7.26 14.81 -6.55
N CYS A 195 7.32 13.72 -7.32
CA CYS A 195 6.13 13.04 -7.83
C CYS A 195 5.23 12.55 -6.68
N VAL A 196 5.81 11.86 -5.68
CA VAL A 196 5.09 11.41 -4.48
C VAL A 196 4.44 12.57 -3.74
N GLU A 197 5.18 13.66 -3.48
CA GLU A 197 4.66 14.84 -2.78
C GLU A 197 3.51 15.50 -3.55
N GLN A 198 3.63 15.65 -4.87
CA GLN A 198 2.59 16.25 -5.70
C GLN A 198 1.30 15.41 -5.73
N ILE A 199 1.41 14.08 -5.78
CA ILE A 199 0.25 13.19 -5.75
C ILE A 199 -0.41 13.23 -4.36
N LEU A 200 0.38 13.09 -3.28
CA LEU A 200 -0.17 13.02 -1.93
C LEU A 200 -0.69 14.35 -1.38
N VAL A 201 -0.20 15.50 -1.87
CA VAL A 201 -0.66 16.85 -1.44
C VAL A 201 -1.94 17.29 -2.15
N SER A 202 -2.32 16.63 -3.25
CA SER A 202 -3.56 16.97 -3.98
C SER A 202 -4.84 16.67 -3.18
N ASN A 203 -4.72 16.08 -1.98
CA ASN A 203 -5.81 15.64 -1.10
C ASN A 203 -5.90 16.41 0.23
N ILE A 204 -5.51 17.70 0.27
CA ILE A 204 -5.72 18.61 1.42
C ILE A 204 -6.69 19.73 1.02
#